data_AF-A0A946W5G2-F1
#
_entry.id   AF-A0A946W5G2-F1
#
_cell.length_a   1.000
_cell.length_b   1.000
_cell.length_c   1.000
_cell.angle_alpha   90.00
_cell.angle_beta   90.00
_cell.angle_gamma   90.00
#
_symmetry.space_group_name_H-M   'P 1'
#
loop_
_entity.id
_entity.type
_entity.pdbx_description
1 polymer ?
#
loop_
_entity_poly.entity_id
_entity_poly.type
_entity_poly.pdbx_seq_one_letter_code
_entity_poly.pdbx_strand_id
1 'polypeptide(L)'
;MKKRNKTGGRVAGTPNKLTSELRERINGFLNDNWNNLQSDFEGLEPKDKLMFYERLLQYGLPKLQSTELTGNIERLSDNQLDSIINELKTTINEQAGQN
;
A
#
# COMPACT_ATOMS: atom_id res chain seq x y z
N MET A 1 25.15 -18.41 32.52
CA MET A 1 24.04 -18.82 31.60
C MET A 1 24.62 -19.01 30.20
N LYS A 2 24.54 -20.23 29.63
CA LYS A 2 25.21 -20.56 28.36
C LYS A 2 24.36 -20.06 27.18
N LYS A 3 24.86 -19.06 26.43
CA LYS A 3 24.21 -18.47 25.27
C LYS A 3 24.12 -19.52 24.15
N ARG A 4 22.92 -19.93 23.76
CA ARG A 4 22.72 -20.86 22.63
C ARG A 4 23.02 -20.11 21.33
N ASN A 5 24.07 -20.51 20.63
CA ASN A 5 24.37 -19.99 19.29
C ASN A 5 23.29 -20.47 18.32
N LYS A 6 22.73 -19.55 17.53
CA LYS A 6 21.63 -19.85 16.60
C LYS A 6 22.17 -20.61 15.39
N THR A 7 22.06 -21.94 15.39
CA THR A 7 22.45 -22.81 14.28
C THR A 7 21.34 -22.84 13.21
N GLY A 8 21.52 -22.05 12.15
CA GLY A 8 20.93 -22.35 10.83
C GLY A 8 19.39 -22.35 10.72
N GLY A 9 18.72 -21.28 11.15
CA GLY A 9 17.31 -21.04 10.82
C GLY A 9 17.13 -20.29 9.49
N ARG A 10 15.90 -20.25 8.98
CA ARG A 10 15.54 -19.46 7.78
C ARG A 10 16.02 -18.01 7.94
N VAL A 11 16.80 -17.52 6.97
CA VAL A 11 17.35 -16.15 6.98
C VAL A 11 16.20 -15.16 6.84
N ALA A 12 16.14 -14.15 7.72
CA ALA A 12 15.17 -13.07 7.62
C ALA A 12 15.30 -12.38 6.26
N GLY A 13 14.19 -12.22 5.54
CA GLY A 13 14.18 -11.71 4.16
C GLY A 13 14.14 -12.78 3.07
N THR A 14 14.27 -14.07 3.40
CA THR A 14 14.05 -15.15 2.41
C THR A 14 12.58 -15.12 1.95
N PRO A 15 12.29 -14.90 0.66
CA PRO A 15 10.92 -14.90 0.14
C PRO A 15 10.26 -16.26 0.41
N ASN A 16 8.96 -16.26 0.68
CA ASN A 16 8.23 -17.52 0.84
C ASN A 16 8.12 -18.21 -0.53
N LYS A 17 8.83 -19.33 -0.72
CA LYS A 17 8.98 -19.99 -2.03
C LYS A 17 7.63 -20.35 -2.67
N LEU A 18 6.69 -20.84 -1.86
CA LEU A 18 5.32 -21.15 -2.28
C LEU A 18 4.58 -19.91 -2.81
N THR A 19 4.78 -18.75 -2.19
CA THR A 19 4.15 -17.50 -2.65
C THR A 19 4.78 -16.99 -3.95
N SER A 20 6.05 -17.28 -4.19
CA SER A 20 6.74 -16.92 -5.43
C SER A 20 6.22 -17.75 -6.60
N GLU A 21 6.13 -19.08 -6.43
CA GLU A 21 5.63 -20.00 -7.44
C GLU A 21 4.16 -19.71 -7.79
N LEU A 22 3.33 -19.40 -6.80
CA LEU A 22 1.93 -19.02 -7.04
C LEU A 22 1.84 -17.71 -7.84
N ARG A 23 2.64 -16.70 -7.49
CA ARG A 23 2.67 -15.42 -8.22
C ARG A 23 3.09 -15.63 -9.67
N GLU A 24 4.10 -16.45 -9.91
CA GLU A 24 4.60 -16.77 -11.25
C GLU A 24 3.53 -17.47 -12.10
N ARG A 25 2.80 -18.43 -11.52
CA ARG A 25 1.67 -19.09 -12.21
C ARG A 25 0.53 -18.14 -12.53
N ILE A 26 0.17 -17.25 -11.59
CA ILE A 26 -0.87 -16.23 -11.81
C ILE A 26 -0.44 -15.29 -12.93
N ASN A 27 0.81 -14.81 -12.90
CA ASN A 27 1.33 -13.92 -13.94
C ASN A 27 1.37 -14.61 -15.32
N GLY A 28 1.81 -15.88 -15.37
CA GLY A 28 1.78 -16.67 -16.60
C GLY A 28 0.38 -16.78 -17.18
N PHE A 29 -0.59 -17.19 -16.34
CA PHE A 29 -1.99 -17.28 -16.75
C PHE A 29 -2.55 -15.95 -17.26
N LEU A 30 -2.27 -14.84 -16.57
CA LEU A 30 -2.73 -13.51 -16.99
C LEU A 30 -2.12 -13.10 -18.33
N ASN A 31 -0.83 -13.35 -18.54
CA ASN A 31 -0.13 -13.03 -19.79
C ASN A 31 -0.66 -13.87 -20.96
N ASP A 32 -0.84 -15.17 -20.75
CA ASP A 32 -1.31 -16.09 -21.79
C ASP A 32 -2.74 -15.74 -22.26
N ASN A 33 -3.58 -15.26 -21.34
CA ASN A 33 -4.96 -14.88 -21.64
C ASN A 33 -5.11 -13.42 -22.07
N TRP A 34 -4.02 -12.62 -22.09
CA TRP A 34 -4.09 -11.20 -22.41
C TRP A 34 -4.66 -10.93 -23.81
N ASN A 35 -4.25 -11.74 -24.80
CA ASN A 35 -4.74 -11.60 -26.17
C ASN A 35 -6.24 -11.92 -26.29
N ASN A 36 -6.70 -12.94 -25.56
CA ASN A 36 -8.11 -13.32 -25.53
C ASN A 36 -8.95 -12.25 -24.83
N LEU A 37 -8.43 -11.69 -23.73
CA LEU A 37 -9.10 -10.65 -22.96
C LEU A 37 -9.42 -9.41 -23.80
N GLN A 38 -8.52 -9.02 -24.71
CA GLN A 38 -8.76 -7.89 -25.61
C GLN A 38 -9.93 -8.18 -26.57
N SER A 39 -10.00 -9.40 -27.11
CA SER A 39 -11.10 -9.82 -27.98
C SER A 39 -12.42 -9.93 -27.21
N ASP A 40 -12.40 -10.49 -26.00
CA ASP A 40 -13.57 -10.60 -25.14
C ASP A 40 -14.09 -9.21 -24.76
N PHE A 41 -13.18 -8.27 -24.50
CA PHE A 41 -13.50 -6.89 -24.20
C PHE A 41 -14.28 -6.22 -25.34
N GLU A 42 -13.91 -6.46 -26.60
CA GLU A 42 -14.65 -5.92 -27.75
C GLU A 42 -16.09 -6.46 -27.84
N GLY A 43 -16.31 -7.69 -27.37
CA GLY A 43 -17.62 -8.34 -27.30
C GLY A 43 -18.51 -7.93 -26.12
N LEU A 44 -17.97 -7.24 -25.12
CA LEU A 44 -18.73 -6.84 -23.93
C LEU A 44 -19.81 -5.78 -24.22
N GLU A 45 -20.85 -5.78 -23.39
CA GLU A 45 -21.84 -4.71 -23.39
C GLU A 45 -21.21 -3.36 -23.02
N PRO A 46 -21.76 -2.23 -23.50
CA PRO A 46 -21.21 -0.90 -23.25
C PRO A 46 -20.99 -0.59 -21.76
N LYS A 47 -21.91 -1.04 -20.89
CA LYS A 47 -21.80 -0.83 -19.45
C LYS A 47 -20.63 -1.59 -18.83
N ASP A 48 -20.43 -2.84 -19.23
CA ASP A 48 -19.35 -3.67 -18.72
C ASP A 48 -17.99 -3.19 -19.22
N LYS A 49 -17.92 -2.68 -20.46
CA LYS A 49 -16.73 -2.00 -20.99
C LYS A 49 -16.30 -0.83 -20.12
N LEU A 50 -17.26 0.02 -19.73
CA LEU A 50 -16.98 1.18 -18.87
C LEU A 50 -16.50 0.75 -17.48
N MET A 51 -17.12 -0.27 -16.88
CA MET A 51 -16.69 -0.80 -15.58
C MET A 51 -15.29 -1.44 -15.64
N PHE A 52 -14.98 -2.17 -16.71
CA PHE A 52 -13.65 -2.75 -16.91
C PHE A 52 -12.58 -1.64 -17.05
N TYR A 53 -12.87 -0.58 -17.81
CA TYR A 53 -12.00 0.59 -17.89
C TYR A 53 -11.81 1.28 -16.54
N GLU A 54 -12.88 1.50 -15.78
CA GLU A 54 -12.81 2.09 -14.43
C GLU A 54 -11.88 1.28 -13.52
N ARG A 55 -11.97 -0.05 -13.56
CA ARG A 55 -11.10 -0.93 -12.77
C ARG A 55 -9.64 -0.87 -13.22
N LEU A 56 -9.37 -0.84 -14.52
CA LEU A 56 -8.01 -0.69 -15.05
C LEU A 56 -7.38 0.66 -14.67
N LEU A 57 -8.16 1.74 -14.73
CA LEU A 57 -7.68 3.08 -14.39
C LEU A 57 -7.18 3.18 -12.94
N GLN A 58 -7.72 2.38 -12.02
CA GLN A 58 -7.24 2.33 -10.63
C GLN A 58 -5.81 1.81 -10.49
N TYR A 59 -5.31 1.07 -11.47
CA TYR A 59 -3.94 0.54 -11.50
C TYR A 59 -3.02 1.33 -12.44
N GLY A 60 -3.57 1.94 -13.51
CA GLY A 60 -2.79 2.73 -14.47
C GLY A 60 -2.54 4.18 -14.03
N LEU A 61 -3.41 4.73 -13.18
CA LEU A 61 -3.27 6.07 -12.64
C LEU A 61 -2.94 6.00 -11.14
N PRO A 62 -2.07 6.89 -10.62
CA PRO A 62 -1.90 7.06 -9.19
C PRO A 62 -3.23 7.53 -8.61
N LYS A 63 -3.97 6.61 -7.98
CA LYS A 63 -5.14 6.96 -7.19
C LYS A 63 -4.63 7.73 -5.98
N LEU A 64 -5.23 8.88 -5.67
CA LEU A 64 -5.03 9.55 -4.39
C LEU A 64 -5.37 8.53 -3.30
N GLN A 65 -4.33 7.93 -2.71
CA GLN A 65 -4.52 7.11 -1.53
C GLN A 65 -5.00 8.07 -0.45
N SER A 66 -6.07 7.68 0.24
CA SER A 66 -6.45 8.37 1.47
C SER A 66 -5.23 8.30 2.37
N THR A 67 -4.61 9.45 2.64
CA THR A 67 -3.45 9.51 3.51
C THR A 67 -3.91 9.08 4.91
N GLU A 68 -3.67 7.82 5.27
CA GLU A 68 -3.73 7.43 6.67
C GLU A 68 -2.58 8.17 7.37
N LEU A 69 -2.92 9.24 8.08
CA LEU A 69 -2.00 10.09 8.85
C LEU A 69 -1.18 9.31 9.90
N THR A 70 -1.50 8.05 10.13
CA THR A 70 -0.87 7.17 11.12
C THR A 70 0.57 6.81 10.79
N GLY A 71 0.92 6.62 9.51
CA GLY A 71 2.24 6.12 9.11
C GLY A 71 3.39 7.15 9.21
N ASN A 72 3.08 8.44 9.32
CA ASN A 72 4.08 9.49 9.39
C ASN A 72 4.43 9.91 10.82
N ILE A 73 3.52 9.72 11.79
CA ILE A 73 3.76 10.09 13.19
C ILE A 73 4.83 9.19 13.80
N GLU A 74 4.85 7.89 13.47
CA GLU A 74 5.87 6.93 13.93
C GLU A 74 7.29 7.22 13.41
N ARG A 75 7.42 8.08 12.39
CA ARG A 75 8.70 8.45 11.76
C ARG A 75 9.24 9.80 12.24
N LEU A 76 8.49 10.52 13.07
CA LEU A 76 8.93 11.79 13.64
C LEU A 76 9.93 11.52 14.77
N SER A 77 11.05 12.26 14.79
CA SER A 77 11.92 12.29 15.95
C SER A 77 11.26 13.03 17.11
N ASP A 78 11.61 12.70 18.35
CA ASP A 78 11.08 13.33 19.57
C ASP A 78 11.07 14.87 19.50
N ASN A 79 12.14 15.49 18.99
CA ASN A 79 12.23 16.96 18.82
C ASN A 79 11.19 17.55 17.85
N GLN A 80 10.80 16.79 16.83
CA GLN A 80 9.77 17.21 15.87
C GLN A 80 8.38 17.07 16.48
N LEU A 81 8.17 16.03 17.30
CA LEU A 81 6.93 15.85 18.06
C LEU A 81 6.74 16.98 19.09
N ASP A 82 7.80 17.37 19.78
CA ASP A 82 7.75 18.48 20.75
C ASP A 82 7.40 19.82 20.09
N SER A 83 7.94 20.07 18.90
CA SER A 83 7.64 21.30 18.14
C SER A 83 6.17 21.35 17.73
N ILE A 84 5.61 20.23 17.24
CA ILE A 84 4.19 20.10 16.88
C ILE A 84 3.29 20.26 18.12
N ILE A 85 3.65 19.65 19.26
CA ILE A 85 2.88 19.78 20.51
C ILE A 85 2.85 21.23 20.98
N ASN A 86 3.98 21.94 20.90
CA ASN A 86 4.05 23.33 21.32
C ASN A 86 3.20 24.23 20.41
N GLU A 87 3.20 23.99 19.09
CA GLU A 87 2.39 24.73 18.13
C GLU A 87 0.87 24.45 18.29
N LEU A 88 0.50 23.22 18.64
CA LEU A 88 -0.89 22.90 18.99
C LEU A 88 -1.32 23.58 20.30
N LYS A 89 -0.45 23.61 21.32
CA LYS A 89 -0.73 24.30 22.59
C LYS A 89 -0.89 25.81 22.39
N THR A 90 -0.08 26.44 21.55
CA THR A 90 -0.23 27.88 21.25
C THR A 90 -1.55 28.14 20.53
N THR A 91 -1.89 27.32 19.53
CA THR A 91 -3.14 27.46 18.78
C THR A 91 -4.38 27.32 19.67
N ILE A 92 -4.38 26.35 20.60
CA ILE A 92 -5.50 26.15 21.55
C ILE A 92 -5.62 27.33 22.52
N ASN A 93 -4.50 27.84 23.03
CA ASN A 93 -4.50 28.98 23.94
C ASN A 93 -4.95 30.29 23.24
N GLU A 94 -4.60 30.48 21.98
CA GLU A 94 -5.07 31.60 21.16
C GLU A 94 -6.58 31.53 20.88
N GLN A 95 -7.12 30.33 20.69
CA GLN A 95 -8.57 30.12 20.54
C GLN A 95 -9.35 30.28 21.85
N ALA A 96 -8.74 29.93 22.99
CA ALA A 96 -9.34 30.12 24.32
C ALA A 96 -9.34 31.60 24.77
N GLY A 97 -8.43 32.43 24.25
CA GLY A 97 -8.33 33.86 24.57
C GLY A 97 -9.26 34.77 23.75
N GLN A 98 -10.05 34.23 22.82
CA GLN A 98 -11.00 34.98 21.99
C GLN A 98 -12.48 34.78 22.38
N ASN A 99 -12.76 34.13 23.52
CA ASN A 99 -14.11 34.06 24.11
C ASN A 99 -14.15 34.77 25.47
#